data_AF-A0A9W8F0G9-F1
#
_entry.id   AF-A0A9W8F0G9-F1
#
_cell.length_a   1.000
_cell.length_b   1.000
_cell.length_c   1.000
_cell.angle_alpha   90.00
_cell.angle_beta   90.00
_cell.angle_gamma   90.00
#
_symmetry.space_group_name_H-M   'P 1'
#
loop_
_entity.id
_entity.type
_entity.pdbx_description
1 polymer ?
#
loop_
_entity_poly.entity_id
_entity_poly.type
_entity_poly.pdbx_seq_one_letter_code
_entity_poly.pdbx_strand_id
1 'polypeptide(L)'
;MNTLSASRSCVARPVQLARAMHSSAIQQAGRKKNRVAFKSHAAANRKEHARLYDEQDQAYTSMTQPDIWEEGDHHTYGHLLMESVRDVRRYVRQMKYEHPTLVEHAKPFRPPPASHILRFERSITMGERHLPSDRKVLLRVQVAQLGLKGPALRKFVLLAGSRYDPVTDELKMSESRELSSLLNKKRLADTLSSLIAEANKKDDSFADVLLDFKHCDYKPKAKFPLEWLPKVDQK
;
A
#
# COMPACT_ATOMS: atom_id res chain seq x y z
N MET A 1 46.70 9.37 19.97
CA MET A 1 46.32 10.72 19.53
C MET A 1 45.68 10.60 18.16
N ASN A 2 44.41 11.00 18.04
CA ASN A 2 43.63 11.36 16.83
C ASN A 2 42.17 10.95 17.02
N THR A 3 41.42 11.84 17.67
CA THR A 3 39.96 11.83 17.77
C THR A 3 39.37 12.48 16.52
N LEU A 4 38.57 11.74 15.75
CA LEU A 4 37.81 12.26 14.62
C LEU A 4 36.58 13.03 15.14
N SER A 5 36.62 14.35 14.96
CA SER A 5 35.52 15.28 15.23
C SER A 5 34.52 15.26 14.07
N ALA A 6 33.28 14.85 14.33
CA ALA A 6 32.18 14.94 13.38
C ALA A 6 31.56 16.36 13.41
N SER A 7 31.78 17.13 12.34
CA SER A 7 31.09 18.41 12.11
C SER A 7 29.70 18.17 11.52
N ARG A 8 28.66 18.65 12.23
CA ARG A 8 27.30 18.72 11.70
C ARG A 8 27.16 20.00 10.87
N SER A 9 26.93 19.87 9.56
CA SER A 9 26.53 20.99 8.71
C SER A 9 25.02 21.20 8.81
N CYS A 10 24.63 22.34 9.38
CA CYS A 10 23.25 22.80 9.48
C CYS A 10 22.92 23.58 8.20
N VAL A 11 22.10 23.02 7.30
CA VAL A 11 21.59 23.78 6.15
C VAL A 11 20.45 24.68 6.62
N ALA A 12 20.70 25.98 6.69
CA ALA A 12 19.71 27.00 7.02
C ALA A 12 18.73 27.19 5.85
N ARG A 13 17.42 27.11 6.11
CA ARG A 13 16.39 27.57 5.17
C ARG A 13 16.34 29.11 5.20
N PRO A 14 16.21 29.79 4.05
CA PRO A 14 16.02 31.24 4.03
C PRO A 14 14.63 31.60 4.58
N VAL A 15 14.62 32.45 5.60
CA VAL A 15 13.43 33.11 6.13
C VAL A 15 12.94 34.11 5.09
N GLN A 16 11.69 33.99 4.64
CA GLN A 16 11.08 35.00 3.79
C GLN A 16 10.93 36.29 4.60
N LEU A 17 11.54 37.37 4.10
CA LEU A 17 11.41 38.73 4.59
C LEU A 17 9.94 39.16 4.56
N ALA A 18 9.35 39.41 5.73
CA ALA A 18 8.09 40.13 5.84
C ALA A 18 8.31 41.57 5.35
N ARG A 19 7.61 41.92 4.26
CA ARG A 19 7.60 43.26 3.67
C ARG A 19 6.93 44.23 4.65
N ALA A 20 7.69 45.22 5.12
CA ALA A 20 7.16 46.38 5.80
C ALA A 20 6.50 47.31 4.78
N MET A 21 5.25 47.70 5.03
CA MET A 21 4.57 48.77 4.31
C MET A 21 3.95 49.75 5.34
N HIS A 22 4.67 50.85 5.53
CA HIS A 22 4.24 52.23 5.74
C HIS A 22 3.24 52.59 6.87
N SER A 23 3.83 53.14 7.92
CA SER A 23 3.59 54.48 8.50
C SER A 23 2.16 55.07 8.53
N SER A 24 1.64 55.20 9.74
CA SER A 24 1.13 56.48 10.22
C SER A 24 1.53 56.70 11.68
N ALA A 25 2.63 57.42 11.87
CA ALA A 25 2.90 58.13 13.09
C ALA A 25 2.03 59.39 13.09
N ILE A 26 0.93 59.39 13.83
CA ILE A 26 0.21 60.56 14.36
C ILE A 26 -0.77 60.05 15.43
N GLN A 27 -0.83 60.77 16.56
CA GLN A 27 -1.59 60.51 17.79
C GLN A 27 -0.91 59.66 18.89
N GLN A 28 0.30 60.05 19.29
CA GLN A 28 0.70 59.96 20.70
C GLN A 28 0.64 61.36 21.32
N ALA A 29 -0.58 61.91 21.45
CA ALA A 29 -0.82 63.09 22.26
C ALA A 29 -1.96 62.76 23.23
N GLY A 30 -1.65 62.69 24.52
CA GLY A 30 -2.64 62.82 25.59
C GLY A 30 -3.59 61.65 25.87
N ARG A 31 -3.26 60.40 25.50
CA ARG A 31 -4.10 59.27 25.91
C ARG A 31 -3.78 58.90 27.37
N LYS A 32 -4.55 59.46 28.32
CA LYS A 32 -4.59 58.96 29.71
C LYS A 32 -4.69 57.43 29.64
N LYS A 33 -3.68 56.71 30.13
CA LYS A 33 -3.76 55.25 30.26
C LYS A 33 -4.80 54.97 31.34
N ASN A 34 -6.06 54.88 30.94
CA ASN A 34 -7.06 54.23 31.78
C ASN A 34 -6.51 52.82 32.03
N ARG A 35 -6.07 52.54 33.26
CA ARG A 35 -5.71 51.19 33.69
C ARG A 35 -6.99 50.39 33.65
N VAL A 36 -7.36 49.90 32.49
CA VAL A 36 -8.46 48.97 32.37
C VAL A 36 -7.94 47.67 32.96
N ALA A 37 -8.49 47.24 34.10
CA ALA A 37 -8.11 45.98 34.68
C ALA A 37 -8.43 44.88 33.65
N PHE A 38 -7.39 44.24 33.11
CA PHE A 38 -7.52 43.31 31.97
C PHE A 38 -8.55 42.21 32.22
N LYS A 39 -8.66 41.76 33.48
CA LYS A 39 -9.66 40.78 33.92
C LYS A 39 -11.09 41.33 33.86
N SER A 40 -11.31 42.59 34.25
CA SER A 40 -12.66 43.20 34.20
C SER A 40 -13.07 43.54 32.77
N HIS A 41 -12.14 43.98 31.92
CA HIS A 41 -12.41 44.20 30.50
C HIS A 41 -12.66 42.91 29.72
N ALA A 42 -11.90 41.84 30.00
CA ALA A 42 -12.14 40.53 29.40
C ALA A 42 -13.46 39.90 29.89
N ALA A 43 -13.85 40.13 31.14
CA ALA A 43 -15.16 39.73 31.66
C ALA A 43 -16.29 40.55 31.01
N ALA A 44 -16.13 41.87 30.90
CA ALA A 44 -17.09 42.76 30.24
C ALA A 44 -17.26 42.40 28.76
N ASN A 45 -16.16 42.24 28.02
CA ASN A 45 -16.20 41.85 26.61
C ASN A 45 -16.82 40.47 26.40
N ARG A 46 -16.61 39.50 27.30
CA ARG A 46 -17.31 38.21 27.22
C ARG A 46 -18.81 38.36 27.42
N LYS A 47 -19.23 39.25 28.33
CA LYS A 47 -20.64 39.54 28.59
C LYS A 47 -21.29 40.25 27.39
N GLU A 48 -20.57 41.18 26.76
CA GLU A 48 -21.01 41.85 25.54
C GLU A 48 -21.03 40.90 24.33
N HIS A 49 -20.05 40.00 24.21
CA HIS A 49 -20.08 38.98 23.15
C HIS A 49 -21.22 38.00 23.32
N ALA A 50 -21.49 37.56 24.56
CA ALA A 50 -22.65 36.73 24.88
C ALA A 50 -23.96 37.45 24.53
N ARG A 51 -24.09 38.73 24.90
CA ARG A 51 -25.22 39.57 24.47
C ARG A 51 -25.36 39.65 22.97
N LEU A 52 -24.28 39.87 22.23
CA LEU A 52 -24.31 39.92 20.77
C LEU A 52 -24.73 38.58 20.17
N TYR A 53 -24.29 37.46 20.74
CA TYR A 53 -24.77 36.12 20.34
C TYR A 53 -26.26 35.96 20.64
N ASP A 54 -26.72 36.36 21.83
CA ASP A 54 -28.12 36.29 22.22
C ASP A 54 -29.00 37.21 21.34
N GLU A 55 -28.53 38.41 21.01
CA GLU A 55 -29.19 39.36 20.11
C GLU A 55 -29.25 38.82 18.67
N GLN A 56 -28.19 38.18 18.20
CA GLN A 56 -28.15 37.53 16.89
C GLN A 56 -29.09 36.32 16.84
N ASP A 57 -29.15 35.51 17.90
CA ASP A 57 -30.03 34.35 18.01
C ASP A 57 -31.50 34.78 18.10
N GLN A 58 -31.80 35.85 18.84
CA GLN A 58 -33.11 36.49 18.87
C GLN A 58 -33.48 37.10 17.51
N ALA A 59 -32.53 37.77 16.82
CA ALA A 59 -32.74 38.28 15.48
C ALA A 59 -33.01 37.15 14.47
N TYR A 60 -32.30 36.03 14.56
CA TYR A 60 -32.53 34.85 13.74
C TYR A 60 -33.90 34.21 14.02
N THR A 61 -34.24 34.03 15.29
CA THR A 61 -35.53 33.49 15.75
C THR A 61 -36.71 34.40 15.41
N SER A 62 -36.51 35.72 15.34
CA SER A 62 -37.55 36.70 15.00
C SER A 62 -37.68 36.97 13.50
N MET A 63 -36.60 36.87 12.73
CA MET A 63 -36.63 36.97 11.26
C MET A 63 -37.16 35.70 10.61
N THR A 64 -36.89 34.55 11.22
CA THR A 64 -37.38 33.25 10.78
C THR A 64 -38.29 32.71 11.86
N GLN A 65 -39.60 33.01 11.78
CA GLN A 65 -40.54 32.08 12.38
C GLN A 65 -40.21 30.71 11.77
N PRO A 66 -39.86 29.69 12.56
CA PRO A 66 -39.66 28.38 11.99
C PRO A 66 -41.00 28.02 11.34
N ASP A 67 -40.98 27.87 10.02
CA ASP A 67 -42.15 27.36 9.30
C ASP A 67 -42.56 26.08 10.03
N ILE A 68 -43.86 25.96 10.32
CA ILE A 68 -44.40 24.75 10.92
C ILE A 68 -43.95 23.60 10.04
N TRP A 69 -43.35 22.57 10.65
CA TRP A 69 -42.77 21.49 9.87
C TRP A 69 -43.84 20.84 8.97
N GLU A 70 -43.75 21.06 7.66
CA GLU A 70 -44.74 20.58 6.70
C GLU A 70 -44.57 19.08 6.36
N GLU A 71 -44.13 18.23 7.31
CA GLU A 71 -44.03 16.75 7.23
C GLU A 71 -43.59 16.17 5.87
N GLY A 72 -42.83 16.93 5.07
CA GLY A 72 -42.59 16.65 3.65
C GLY A 72 -41.21 16.08 3.36
N ASP A 73 -40.35 16.05 4.38
CA ASP A 73 -38.99 15.53 4.28
C ASP A 73 -38.64 14.61 5.45
N HIS A 74 -37.51 13.92 5.34
CA HIS A 74 -37.00 13.09 6.42
C HIS A 74 -35.85 13.80 7.15
N HIS A 75 -35.56 13.36 8.37
CA HIS A 75 -34.32 13.78 9.04
C HIS A 75 -33.10 13.23 8.29
N THR A 76 -31.90 13.78 8.56
CA THR A 76 -30.65 13.40 7.88
C THR A 76 -30.41 11.89 7.85
N TYR A 77 -30.65 11.16 8.95
CA TYR A 77 -30.52 9.70 8.97
C TYR A 77 -31.48 8.97 8.02
N GLY A 78 -32.67 9.52 7.77
CA GLY A 78 -33.64 8.98 6.83
C GLY A 78 -33.13 9.11 5.40
N HIS A 79 -32.52 10.25 5.04
CA HIS A 79 -31.86 10.41 3.75
C HIS A 79 -30.70 9.43 3.55
N LEU A 80 -29.83 9.28 4.54
CA LEU A 80 -28.71 8.32 4.48
C LEU A 80 -29.21 6.88 4.27
N LEU A 81 -30.29 6.49 4.96
CA LEU A 81 -30.91 5.18 4.76
C LEU A 81 -31.48 5.06 3.34
N MET A 82 -32.20 6.06 2.86
CA MET A 82 -32.78 6.04 1.50
C MET A 82 -31.69 6.01 0.41
N GLU A 83 -30.56 6.69 0.61
CA GLU A 83 -29.38 6.60 -0.26
C GLU A 83 -28.82 5.19 -0.30
N SER A 84 -28.65 4.54 0.86
CA SER A 84 -28.17 3.15 0.91
C SER A 84 -29.10 2.19 0.13
N VAL A 85 -30.43 2.39 0.24
CA VAL A 85 -31.42 1.60 -0.51
C VAL A 85 -31.31 1.87 -2.02
N ARG A 86 -31.06 3.12 -2.42
CA ARG A 86 -30.85 3.48 -3.84
C ARG A 86 -29.57 2.83 -4.38
N ASP A 87 -28.50 2.79 -3.61
CA ASP A 87 -27.26 2.12 -3.99
C ASP A 87 -27.46 0.61 -4.18
N VAL A 88 -28.14 -0.07 -3.26
CA VAL A 88 -28.47 -1.50 -3.40
C VAL A 88 -29.29 -1.73 -4.67
N ARG A 89 -30.32 -0.91 -4.91
CA ARG A 89 -31.16 -1.01 -6.12
C ARG A 89 -30.36 -0.78 -7.40
N ARG A 90 -29.36 0.11 -7.38
CA ARG A 90 -28.43 0.32 -8.49
C ARG A 90 -27.67 -0.98 -8.81
N TYR A 91 -27.08 -1.62 -7.82
CA TYR A 91 -26.35 -2.89 -8.03
C TYR A 91 -27.26 -4.03 -8.50
N VAL A 92 -28.48 -4.16 -7.95
CA VAL A 92 -29.46 -5.16 -8.41
C VAL A 92 -29.82 -4.95 -9.88
N ARG A 93 -29.97 -3.69 -10.32
CA ARG A 93 -30.22 -3.35 -11.72
C ARG A 93 -29.05 -3.75 -12.61
N GLN A 94 -27.81 -3.43 -12.20
CA GLN A 94 -26.59 -3.81 -12.92
C GLN A 94 -26.48 -5.33 -13.04
N MET A 95 -26.74 -6.07 -11.96
CA MET A 95 -26.75 -7.54 -11.98
C MET A 95 -27.77 -8.13 -12.95
N LYS A 96 -28.95 -7.50 -13.08
CA LYS A 96 -30.01 -8.01 -13.94
C LYS A 96 -29.77 -7.71 -15.42
N TYR A 97 -29.30 -6.51 -15.74
CA TYR A 97 -29.25 -6.02 -17.13
C TYR A 97 -27.83 -5.94 -17.70
N GLU A 98 -26.81 -5.66 -16.89
CA GLU A 98 -25.43 -5.48 -17.35
C GLU A 98 -24.59 -6.75 -17.17
N HIS A 99 -24.72 -7.48 -16.06
CA HIS A 99 -23.89 -8.68 -15.85
C HIS A 99 -24.09 -9.77 -16.92
N PRO A 100 -25.31 -10.04 -17.43
CA PRO A 100 -25.49 -11.04 -18.48
C PRO A 100 -24.74 -10.71 -19.78
N THR A 101 -24.52 -9.43 -20.09
CA THR A 101 -23.77 -9.04 -21.30
C THR A 101 -22.27 -9.33 -21.17
N LEU A 102 -21.74 -9.43 -19.94
CA LEU A 102 -20.34 -9.82 -19.71
C LEU A 102 -20.05 -11.26 -20.15
N VAL A 103 -21.07 -12.13 -20.24
CA VAL A 103 -20.92 -13.51 -20.71
C VAL A 103 -20.44 -13.54 -22.16
N GLU A 104 -20.82 -12.56 -22.98
CA GLU A 104 -20.38 -12.45 -24.38
C GLU A 104 -18.86 -12.24 -24.52
N HIS A 105 -18.24 -11.64 -23.49
CA HIS A 105 -16.80 -11.36 -23.45
C HIS A 105 -16.00 -12.41 -22.64
N ALA A 106 -16.67 -13.42 -22.08
CA ALA A 106 -16.03 -14.45 -21.28
C ALA A 106 -15.16 -15.36 -22.17
N LYS A 107 -13.90 -15.55 -21.76
CA LYS A 107 -12.97 -16.48 -22.40
C LYS A 107 -12.79 -17.70 -21.50
N PRO A 108 -12.97 -18.95 -21.99
CA PRO A 108 -12.77 -20.14 -21.17
C PRO A 108 -11.30 -20.26 -20.76
N PHE A 109 -11.06 -20.72 -19.53
CA PHE A 109 -9.72 -20.98 -19.05
C PHE A 109 -9.09 -22.13 -19.84
N ARG A 110 -7.91 -21.87 -20.43
CA ARG A 110 -7.07 -22.90 -21.05
C ARG A 110 -5.81 -23.06 -20.20
N PRO A 111 -5.51 -24.26 -19.69
CA PRO A 111 -4.31 -24.46 -18.90
C PRO A 111 -3.07 -24.14 -19.76
N PRO A 112 -2.01 -23.59 -19.15
CA PRO A 112 -0.78 -23.34 -19.88
C PRO A 112 -0.16 -24.66 -20.36
N PRO A 113 0.42 -24.71 -21.56
CA PRO A 113 1.10 -25.92 -22.04
C PRO A 113 2.39 -26.14 -21.25
N ALA A 114 2.89 -27.38 -21.23
CA ALA A 114 4.09 -27.77 -20.48
C ALA A 114 5.37 -27.00 -20.87
N SER A 115 5.39 -26.34 -22.03
CA SER A 115 6.49 -25.46 -22.44
C SER A 115 6.59 -24.17 -21.63
N HIS A 116 5.49 -23.72 -21.01
CA HIS A 116 5.43 -22.49 -20.23
C HIS A 116 5.79 -22.76 -18.77
N ILE A 117 7.09 -22.86 -18.51
CA ILE A 117 7.66 -23.19 -17.20
C ILE A 117 7.69 -21.98 -16.25
N LEU A 118 7.77 -20.76 -16.80
CA LEU A 118 7.99 -19.54 -16.01
C LEU A 118 6.68 -18.96 -15.48
N ARG A 119 6.61 -18.71 -14.16
CA ARG A 119 5.48 -18.04 -13.52
C ARG A 119 5.88 -16.63 -13.07
N PHE A 120 5.26 -15.62 -13.67
CA PHE A 120 5.43 -14.22 -13.27
C PHE A 120 4.25 -13.74 -12.44
N GLU A 121 4.52 -13.07 -11.33
CA GLU A 121 3.53 -12.47 -10.45
C GLU A 121 3.75 -10.96 -10.37
N ARG A 122 2.67 -10.18 -10.49
CA ARG A 122 2.66 -8.73 -10.31
C ARG A 122 1.43 -8.33 -9.51
N SER A 123 1.59 -7.37 -8.61
CA SER A 123 0.48 -6.72 -7.92
C SER A 123 0.08 -5.46 -8.66
N ILE A 124 -1.22 -5.16 -8.69
CA ILE A 124 -1.75 -3.90 -9.21
C ILE A 124 -2.73 -3.38 -8.17
N THR A 125 -2.45 -2.20 -7.63
CA THR A 125 -3.36 -1.51 -6.74
C THR A 125 -4.36 -0.70 -7.57
N MET A 126 -5.66 -0.93 -7.38
CA MET A 126 -6.70 -0.21 -8.11
C MET A 126 -7.01 1.13 -7.43
N GLY A 127 -7.18 2.20 -8.21
CA GLY A 127 -7.57 3.53 -7.72
C GLY A 127 -6.40 4.49 -7.50
N GLU A 128 -5.27 4.01 -7.00
CA GLU A 128 -4.06 4.82 -6.83
C GLU A 128 -3.09 4.64 -8.00
N ARG A 129 -2.51 5.75 -8.48
CA ARG A 129 -1.59 5.70 -9.61
C ARG A 129 -0.14 5.55 -9.12
N HIS A 130 0.58 4.61 -9.72
CA HIS A 130 2.04 4.48 -9.65
C HIS A 130 2.63 4.21 -8.25
N LEU A 131 2.06 3.29 -7.48
CA LEU A 131 2.70 2.86 -6.25
C LEU A 131 4.04 2.18 -6.55
N PRO A 132 5.06 2.35 -5.70
CA PRO A 132 6.32 1.64 -5.85
C PRO A 132 6.17 0.12 -5.87
N SER A 133 5.19 -0.42 -5.12
CA SER A 133 4.85 -1.85 -5.07
C SER A 133 4.38 -2.41 -6.42
N ASP A 134 3.66 -1.63 -7.22
CA ASP A 134 3.09 -2.09 -8.50
C ASP A 134 4.16 -2.34 -9.57
N ARG A 135 5.37 -1.78 -9.37
CA ARG A 135 6.50 -1.96 -10.27
C ARG A 135 7.18 -3.32 -10.07
N LYS A 136 7.08 -3.87 -8.86
CA LYS A 136 7.73 -5.12 -8.49
C LYS A 136 7.15 -6.28 -9.29
N VAL A 137 8.04 -7.10 -9.84
CA VAL A 137 7.69 -8.38 -10.47
C VAL A 137 8.40 -9.49 -9.71
N LEU A 138 7.69 -10.58 -9.46
CA LEU A 138 8.25 -11.81 -8.94
C LEU A 138 8.26 -12.87 -10.04
N LEU A 139 9.34 -13.64 -10.10
CA LEU A 139 9.52 -14.79 -10.96
C LEU A 139 9.66 -16.03 -10.08
N ARG A 140 8.85 -17.05 -10.37
CA ARG A 140 8.90 -18.38 -9.78
C ARG A 140 9.14 -19.41 -10.88
N VAL A 141 10.08 -20.31 -10.63
CA VAL A 141 10.48 -21.35 -11.59
C VAL A 141 10.85 -22.61 -10.82
N GLN A 142 10.36 -23.77 -11.24
CA GLN A 142 10.86 -25.04 -10.72
C GLN A 142 12.19 -25.41 -11.38
N VAL A 143 13.20 -25.73 -10.58
CA VAL A 143 14.55 -25.98 -11.11
C VAL A 143 14.59 -27.28 -11.91
N ALA A 144 13.86 -28.32 -11.49
CA ALA A 144 13.71 -29.55 -12.26
C ALA A 144 13.20 -29.35 -13.70
N GLN A 145 12.36 -28.32 -13.93
CA GLN A 145 11.77 -28.05 -15.24
C GLN A 145 12.72 -27.32 -16.21
N LEU A 146 13.84 -26.77 -15.72
CA LEU A 146 14.83 -26.06 -16.55
C LEU A 146 15.64 -26.98 -17.46
N GLY A 147 15.58 -28.30 -17.27
CA GLY A 147 16.29 -29.27 -18.10
C GLY A 147 17.80 -29.38 -17.82
N LEU A 148 18.30 -28.75 -16.76
CA LEU A 148 19.69 -28.85 -16.31
C LEU A 148 19.94 -30.18 -15.59
N LYS A 149 21.08 -30.84 -15.85
CA LYS A 149 21.42 -32.15 -15.26
C LYS A 149 22.84 -32.18 -14.71
N GLY A 150 23.06 -33.00 -13.68
CA GLY A 150 24.38 -33.32 -13.13
C GLY A 150 25.14 -32.09 -12.62
N PRO A 151 26.37 -31.81 -13.11
CA PRO A 151 27.20 -30.72 -12.62
C PRO A 151 26.61 -29.33 -12.90
N ALA A 152 25.94 -29.14 -14.04
CA ALA A 152 25.33 -27.85 -14.40
C ALA A 152 24.16 -27.50 -13.47
N LEU A 153 23.35 -28.49 -13.08
CA LEU A 153 22.27 -28.30 -12.10
C LEU A 153 22.83 -27.89 -10.74
N ARG A 154 23.86 -28.62 -10.26
CA ARG A 154 24.51 -28.30 -8.99
C ARG A 154 25.10 -26.89 -8.99
N LYS A 155 25.80 -26.52 -10.06
CA LYS A 155 26.34 -25.17 -10.27
C LYS A 155 25.23 -24.11 -10.29
N PHE A 156 24.12 -24.37 -10.97
CA PHE A 156 22.97 -23.46 -10.99
C PHE A 156 22.40 -23.21 -9.59
N VAL A 157 22.22 -24.26 -8.79
CA VAL A 157 21.72 -24.14 -7.40
C VAL A 157 22.70 -23.34 -6.55
N LEU A 158 24.00 -23.56 -6.72
CA LEU A 158 25.04 -22.78 -6.01
C LEU A 158 24.99 -21.30 -6.38
N LEU A 159 24.86 -20.96 -7.67
CA LEU A 159 24.74 -19.58 -8.15
C LEU A 159 23.44 -18.90 -7.72
N ALA A 160 22.35 -19.67 -7.61
CA ALA A 160 21.07 -19.16 -7.12
C ALA A 160 21.16 -18.73 -5.65
N GLY A 161 21.92 -19.48 -4.83
CA GLY A 161 22.15 -19.21 -3.42
C GLY A 161 20.83 -19.20 -2.63
N SER A 162 20.61 -18.13 -1.85
CA SER A 162 19.42 -18.00 -0.99
C SER A 162 18.08 -17.88 -1.72
N ARG A 163 18.11 -17.74 -3.05
CA ARG A 163 16.91 -17.64 -3.90
C ARG A 163 16.28 -19.00 -4.20
N TYR A 164 17.04 -20.08 -4.04
CA TYR A 164 16.58 -21.45 -4.25
C TYR A 164 16.04 -22.02 -2.94
N ASP A 165 14.85 -22.63 -3.00
CA ASP A 165 14.27 -23.38 -1.89
C ASP A 165 14.39 -24.90 -2.15
N PRO A 166 15.20 -25.64 -1.36
CA PRO A 166 15.41 -27.07 -1.54
C PRO A 166 14.18 -27.90 -1.14
N VAL A 167 13.22 -27.34 -0.37
CA VAL A 167 12.02 -28.08 0.06
C VAL A 167 11.00 -28.15 -1.06
N THR A 168 10.85 -27.06 -1.81
CA THR A 168 9.86 -26.93 -2.89
C THR A 168 10.45 -27.06 -4.29
N ASP A 169 11.79 -27.12 -4.41
CA ASP A 169 12.55 -27.07 -5.66
C ASP A 169 12.21 -25.84 -6.53
N GLU A 170 11.83 -24.72 -5.89
CA GLU A 170 11.50 -23.46 -6.56
C GLU A 170 12.61 -22.44 -6.40
N LEU A 171 13.00 -21.84 -7.52
CA LEU A 171 13.74 -20.58 -7.57
C LEU A 171 12.77 -19.41 -7.50
N LYS A 172 12.98 -18.52 -6.52
CA LYS A 172 12.19 -17.30 -6.33
C LYS A 172 13.08 -16.07 -6.41
N MET A 173 12.79 -15.18 -7.35
CA MET A 173 13.49 -13.90 -7.47
C MET A 173 12.54 -12.78 -7.85
N SER A 174 12.84 -11.56 -7.40
CA SER A 174 12.02 -10.40 -7.67
C SER A 174 12.87 -9.21 -8.08
N GLU A 175 12.32 -8.36 -8.94
CA GLU A 175 12.98 -7.15 -9.43
C GLU A 175 12.01 -5.98 -9.32
N SER A 176 12.54 -4.83 -8.88
CA SER A 176 11.77 -3.60 -8.64
C SER A 176 12.60 -2.33 -8.87
N ARG A 177 13.82 -2.45 -9.41
CA ARG A 177 14.71 -1.30 -9.66
C ARG A 177 14.17 -0.36 -10.72
N GLU A 178 13.52 -0.90 -11.74
CA GLU A 178 13.07 -0.13 -12.89
C GLU A 178 11.71 0.53 -12.63
N LEU A 179 11.49 1.66 -13.31
CA LEU A 179 10.26 2.43 -13.20
C LEU A 179 9.02 1.65 -13.69
N SER A 180 9.21 0.77 -14.68
CA SER A 180 8.12 0.00 -15.30
C SER A 180 8.19 -1.48 -14.96
N SER A 181 7.05 -2.06 -14.61
CA SER A 181 6.88 -3.51 -14.37
C SER A 181 7.31 -4.35 -15.58
N LEU A 182 7.09 -3.86 -16.81
CA LEU A 182 7.51 -4.56 -18.03
C LEU A 182 9.05 -4.65 -18.14
N LEU A 183 9.75 -3.59 -17.76
CA LEU A 183 11.21 -3.57 -17.78
C LEU A 183 11.78 -4.46 -16.67
N ASN A 184 11.17 -4.44 -15.47
CA ASN A 184 11.52 -5.37 -14.39
C ASN A 184 11.31 -6.84 -14.81
N LYS A 185 10.21 -7.15 -15.52
CA LYS A 185 9.97 -8.49 -16.07
C LYS A 185 11.05 -8.90 -17.06
N LYS A 186 11.45 -8.00 -17.98
CA LYS A 186 12.53 -8.27 -18.94
C LYS A 186 13.85 -8.50 -18.22
N ARG A 187 14.21 -7.66 -17.26
CA ARG A 187 15.43 -7.82 -16.44
C ARG A 187 15.45 -9.18 -15.74
N LEU A 188 14.33 -9.63 -15.19
CA LEU A 188 14.22 -10.97 -14.60
C LEU A 188 14.47 -12.09 -15.62
N ALA A 189 13.93 -11.98 -16.84
CA ALA A 189 14.19 -12.94 -17.91
C ALA A 189 15.66 -12.95 -18.33
N ASP A 190 16.28 -11.78 -18.46
CA ASP A 190 17.70 -11.64 -18.81
C ASP A 190 18.57 -12.27 -17.71
N THR A 191 18.30 -11.97 -16.43
CA THR A 191 19.05 -12.55 -15.30
C THR A 191 18.92 -14.06 -15.20
N LEU A 192 17.73 -14.62 -15.44
CA LEU A 192 17.56 -16.08 -15.50
C LEU A 192 18.37 -16.68 -16.66
N SER A 193 18.33 -16.05 -17.82
CA SER A 193 19.08 -16.50 -19.01
C SER A 193 20.58 -16.46 -18.77
N SER A 194 21.08 -15.41 -18.11
CA SER A 194 22.48 -15.32 -17.66
C SER A 194 22.81 -16.45 -16.69
N LEU A 195 21.96 -16.73 -15.68
CA LEU A 195 22.20 -17.82 -14.73
C LEU A 195 22.28 -19.20 -15.41
N ILE A 196 21.40 -19.46 -16.37
CA ILE A 196 21.42 -20.70 -17.16
C ILE A 196 22.68 -20.77 -18.03
N ALA A 197 23.08 -19.66 -18.65
CA ALA A 197 24.30 -19.60 -19.44
C ALA A 197 25.54 -19.87 -18.58
N GLU A 198 25.66 -19.22 -17.41
CA GLU A 198 26.76 -19.45 -16.46
C GLU A 198 26.80 -20.90 -15.97
N ALA A 199 25.64 -21.50 -15.67
CA ALA A 199 25.55 -22.89 -15.25
C ALA A 199 26.06 -23.89 -16.30
N ASN A 200 25.90 -23.57 -17.60
CA ASN A 200 26.36 -24.40 -18.71
C ASN A 200 27.83 -24.18 -19.09
N LYS A 201 28.48 -23.11 -18.61
CA LYS A 201 29.92 -22.90 -18.85
C LYS A 201 30.75 -23.98 -18.16
N LYS A 202 31.69 -24.55 -18.92
CA LYS A 202 32.55 -25.68 -18.50
C LYS A 202 33.83 -25.25 -17.76
N ASP A 203 34.07 -23.96 -17.60
CA ASP A 203 35.33 -23.42 -17.07
C ASP A 203 35.56 -23.87 -15.61
N ASP A 204 34.54 -23.70 -14.77
CA ASP A 204 34.55 -24.11 -13.36
C ASP A 204 33.22 -24.82 -13.01
N SER A 205 33.33 -26.02 -12.42
CA SER A 205 32.21 -26.91 -12.07
C SER A 205 31.78 -26.77 -10.60
N PHE A 206 32.57 -26.06 -9.77
CA PHE A 206 32.32 -25.89 -8.33
C PHE A 206 32.05 -27.22 -7.60
N ALA A 207 32.78 -28.27 -7.96
CA ALA A 207 32.56 -29.62 -7.44
C ALA A 207 33.07 -29.79 -5.99
N ASP A 208 33.99 -28.93 -5.58
CA ASP A 208 34.60 -28.80 -4.26
C ASP A 208 33.69 -28.06 -3.26
N VAL A 209 32.86 -27.12 -3.72
CA VAL A 209 31.97 -26.32 -2.86
C VAL A 209 30.70 -27.09 -2.51
N LEU A 210 30.43 -27.27 -1.23
CA LEU A 210 29.19 -27.88 -0.74
C LEU A 210 27.98 -26.95 -0.96
N LEU A 211 26.82 -27.53 -1.21
CA LEU A 211 25.56 -26.76 -1.31
C LEU A 211 25.15 -26.26 0.08
N ASP A 212 24.91 -24.96 0.20
CA ASP A 212 24.44 -24.34 1.43
C ASP A 212 22.92 -24.17 1.42
N PHE A 213 22.25 -24.69 2.45
CA PHE A 213 20.80 -24.63 2.64
C PHE A 213 20.41 -23.97 3.97
N LYS A 214 21.35 -23.28 4.64
CA LYS A 214 21.11 -22.66 5.96
C LYS A 214 20.03 -21.57 5.94
N HIS A 215 19.75 -20.96 4.79
CA HIS A 215 18.70 -19.95 4.64
C HIS A 215 17.28 -20.54 4.61
N CYS A 216 17.15 -21.86 4.49
CA CYS A 216 15.87 -22.54 4.42
C CYS A 216 15.50 -23.16 5.76
N ASP A 217 14.57 -22.52 6.48
CA ASP A 217 14.02 -23.02 7.73
C ASP A 217 13.00 -24.15 7.46
N TYR A 218 13.48 -25.39 7.37
CA TYR A 218 12.59 -26.55 7.26
C TYR A 218 11.91 -26.85 8.59
N LYS A 219 10.59 -26.75 8.61
CA LYS A 219 9.75 -27.14 9.75
C LYS A 219 9.08 -28.50 9.46
N PRO A 220 9.51 -29.61 10.10
CA PRO A 220 8.88 -30.90 9.89
C PRO A 220 7.42 -30.85 10.32
N LYS A 221 6.51 -31.29 9.43
CA LYS A 221 5.09 -31.41 9.76
C LYS A 221 4.85 -32.75 10.43
N ALA A 222 4.45 -32.72 11.71
CA ALA A 222 4.02 -33.92 12.41
C ALA A 222 2.82 -34.54 11.68
N LYS A 223 2.88 -35.85 11.40
CA LYS A 223 1.77 -36.61 10.83
C LYS A 223 1.12 -37.42 11.93
N PHE A 224 -0.19 -37.63 11.82
CA PHE A 224 -0.90 -38.52 12.71
C PHE A 224 -0.33 -39.95 12.57
N PRO A 225 0.05 -40.63 13.67
CA PRO A 225 0.53 -42.00 13.61
C PRO A 225 -0.54 -42.93 13.05
N LEU A 226 -0.22 -43.65 11.97
CA LEU A 226 -1.15 -44.60 11.35
C LEU A 226 -1.54 -45.74 12.31
N GLU A 227 -0.66 -46.07 13.25
CA GLU A 227 -0.88 -47.11 14.27
C GLU A 227 -2.04 -46.80 15.22
N TRP A 228 -2.40 -45.52 15.37
CA TRP A 228 -3.52 -45.09 16.22
C TRP A 228 -4.85 -45.14 15.47
N LEU A 229 -4.85 -45.45 14.18
CA LEU A 229 -6.09 -45.73 13.48
C LEU A 229 -6.73 -46.98 14.09
N PRO A 230 -8.05 -46.94 14.36
CA PRO A 230 -8.74 -48.12 14.84
C PRO A 230 -8.57 -49.24 13.80
N LYS A 231 -8.12 -50.41 14.27
CA LYS A 231 -8.06 -51.61 13.43
C LYS A 231 -9.50 -51.98 13.09
N VAL A 232 -9.90 -51.76 11.84
CA VAL A 232 -11.21 -52.21 11.37
C VAL A 232 -11.08 -53.70 11.08
N ASP A 233 -11.68 -54.53 11.93
CA ASP A 233 -11.86 -55.95 11.62
C ASP A 233 -12.73 -56.05 10.35
N GLN A 234 -12.14 -56.43 9.23
CA GLN A 234 -12.88 -56.66 7.98
C GLN A 234 -13.76 -57.89 8.18
N LYS A 235 -15.08 -57.68 8.20
CA LYS A 235 -16.10 -58.71 8.38
C LYS A 235 -16.67 -59.14 7.05
#